data_AF-A0A5J5GGJ9-F1
#
_entry.id   AF-A0A5J5GGJ9-F1
#
_cell.length_a   1.000
_cell.length_b   1.000
_cell.length_c   1.000
_cell.angle_alpha   90.00
_cell.angle_beta   90.00
_cell.angle_gamma   90.00
#
_symmetry.space_group_name_H-M   'P 1'
#
loop_
_entity.id
_entity.type
_entity.pdbx_description
1 polymer ?
#
loop_
_entity_poly.entity_id
_entity_poly.type
_entity_poly.pdbx_seq_one_letter_code
_entity_poly.pdbx_strand_id
1 'polypeptide(L)'
;MGKDQKLGFGAIALVYPFICAVLYFLKATTPNKTKFIDDEIDMSLQKGLANWTYNHFVSFPLVMICVLIAAGLFYWAYQDYQ
;
A
#
# COMPACT_ATOMS: atom_id res chain seq x y z
N MET A 1 -26.92 8.05 -2.49
CA MET A 1 -25.55 8.51 -2.23
C MET A 1 -25.15 9.46 -3.34
N GLY A 2 -24.70 10.67 -3.00
CA GLY A 2 -24.29 11.66 -3.99
C GLY A 2 -23.08 11.18 -4.80
N LYS A 3 -22.94 11.67 -6.02
CA LYS A 3 -21.83 11.35 -6.92
C LYS A 3 -20.45 11.58 -6.29
N ASP A 4 -20.27 12.74 -5.66
CA ASP A 4 -19.01 13.11 -4.99
C ASP A 4 -18.69 12.16 -3.82
N GLN A 5 -19.72 11.62 -3.17
CA GLN A 5 -19.55 10.62 -2.12
C GLN A 5 -19.07 9.29 -2.70
N LYS A 6 -19.60 8.83 -3.85
CA LYS A 6 -19.16 7.59 -4.53
C LYS A 6 -17.69 7.66 -4.92
N LEU A 7 -17.27 8.78 -5.51
CA LEU A 7 -15.88 9.03 -5.87
C LEU A 7 -14.99 9.12 -4.62
N GLY A 8 -15.45 9.80 -3.57
CA GLY A 8 -14.75 9.92 -2.29
C GLY A 8 -14.52 8.56 -1.62
N PHE A 9 -15.55 7.71 -1.53
CA PHE A 9 -15.42 6.36 -0.95
C PHE A 9 -14.51 5.45 -1.80
N GLY A 10 -14.58 5.54 -3.13
CA GLY A 10 -13.68 4.83 -4.02
C GLY A 10 -12.21 5.22 -3.80
N ALA A 11 -11.93 6.52 -3.65
CA ALA A 11 -10.59 7.01 -3.34
C ALA A 11 -10.11 6.55 -1.95
N ILE A 12 -10.97 6.60 -0.93
CA ILE A 12 -10.65 6.13 0.43
C ILE A 12 -10.33 4.63 0.42
N ALA A 13 -11.07 3.83 -0.34
CA ALA A 13 -10.81 2.40 -0.48
C ALA A 13 -9.42 2.10 -1.07
N LEU A 14 -8.86 3.00 -1.88
CA LEU A 14 -7.50 2.84 -2.45
C LEU A 14 -6.37 3.24 -1.49
N VAL A 15 -6.66 3.93 -0.38
CA VAL A 15 -5.63 4.36 0.59
C VAL A 15 -4.91 3.15 1.19
N TYR A 16 -5.65 2.10 1.55
CA TYR A 16 -5.04 0.89 2.13
C TYR A 16 -4.11 0.15 1.14
N PRO A 17 -4.53 -0.15 -0.11
CA PRO A 17 -3.64 -0.64 -1.16
C PRO A 17 -2.39 0.24 -1.37
N PHE A 18 -2.56 1.57 -1.33
CA PHE A 18 -1.44 2.49 -1.47
C PHE A 18 -0.42 2.36 -0.33
N ILE A 19 -0.88 2.34 0.93
CA ILE A 19 -0.01 2.13 2.10
C ILE A 19 0.71 0.77 2.00
N CYS A 20 0.01 -0.28 1.57
CA CYS A 20 0.61 -1.61 1.37
C CYS A 20 1.72 -1.58 0.31
N ALA A 21 1.54 -0.83 -0.78
CA ALA A 21 2.57 -0.65 -1.79
C ALA A 21 3.81 0.06 -1.23
N VAL A 22 3.63 1.12 -0.42
CA VAL A 22 4.75 1.83 0.22
C VAL A 22 5.52 0.88 1.15
N LEU A 23 4.82 0.08 1.97
CA LEU A 23 5.46 -0.91 2.84
C LEU A 23 6.21 -2.00 2.06
N TYR A 24 5.66 -2.43 0.92
CA TYR A 24 6.34 -3.36 0.02
C TYR A 24 7.64 -2.76 -0.52
N PHE A 25 7.60 -1.50 -1.00
CA PHE A 25 8.79 -0.81 -1.48
C PHE A 25 9.84 -0.68 -0.39
N LEU A 26 9.48 -0.23 0.82
CA LEU A 26 10.41 -0.13 1.95
C LEU A 26 11.08 -1.48 2.26
N LYS A 27 10.31 -2.57 2.27
CA LYS A 27 10.85 -3.92 2.47
C LYS A 27 11.78 -4.34 1.34
N ALA A 28 11.44 -4.03 0.09
CA ALA A 28 12.21 -4.44 -1.10
C ALA A 28 13.51 -3.64 -1.26
N THR A 29 13.51 -2.35 -0.89
CA THR A 29 14.65 -1.46 -1.11
C THR A 29 15.61 -1.38 0.08
N THR A 30 15.29 -1.96 1.24
CA THR A 30 16.18 -1.92 2.42
C THR A 30 17.26 -3.02 2.31
N PRO A 31 18.54 -2.66 2.05
CA PRO A 31 19.62 -3.62 1.95
C PRO A 31 20.03 -4.15 3.33
N ASN A 32 20.69 -5.31 3.39
CA ASN A 32 21.25 -5.86 4.64
C ASN A 32 22.47 -5.09 5.13
N LYS A 33 23.28 -4.59 4.19
CA LYS A 33 24.53 -3.90 4.45
C LYS A 33 24.64 -2.72 3.50
N THR A 34 25.17 -1.60 3.97
CA THR A 34 25.45 -0.44 3.13
C THR A 34 26.87 0.01 3.39
N LYS A 35 27.68 0.16 2.33
CA LYS A 35 29.04 0.70 2.46
C LYS A 35 28.95 2.20 2.70
N PHE A 36 29.43 2.65 3.85
CA PHE A 36 29.55 4.07 4.18
C PHE A 36 30.98 4.32 4.61
N ILE A 37 31.74 5.03 3.77
CA ILE A 37 33.12 5.50 4.04
C ILE A 37 33.99 4.38 4.64
N ASP A 38 34.44 3.45 3.79
CA ASP A 38 35.28 2.28 4.11
C ASP A 38 34.79 1.28 5.17
N ASP A 39 33.69 1.56 5.89
CA ASP A 39 33.05 0.65 6.82
C ASP A 39 31.70 0.10 6.30
N GLU A 40 31.38 -1.14 6.67
CA GLU A 40 30.08 -1.77 6.40
C GLU A 40 29.12 -1.48 7.55
N ILE A 41 28.09 -0.65 7.31
CA ILE A 41 27.01 -0.44 8.29
C ILE A 41 25.98 -1.56 8.14
N ASP A 42 25.73 -2.28 9.24
CA ASP A 42 24.70 -3.32 9.30
C ASP A 42 23.30 -2.69 9.43
N MET A 43 22.45 -2.99 8.45
CA MET A 43 21.07 -2.52 8.34
C MET A 43 20.06 -3.62 8.72
N SER A 44 20.55 -4.74 9.27
CA SER A 44 19.75 -5.90 9.66
C SER A 44 18.54 -5.54 10.54
N LEU A 45 18.68 -4.59 11.47
CA LEU A 45 17.59 -4.15 12.35
C LEU A 45 16.50 -3.38 11.58
N GLN A 46 16.89 -2.50 10.66
CA GLN A 46 15.95 -1.76 9.80
C GLN A 46 15.21 -2.70 8.85
N LYS A 47 15.90 -3.69 8.28
CA LYS A 47 15.27 -4.70 7.44
C LYS A 47 14.35 -5.63 8.24
N GLY A 48 14.76 -6.00 9.46
CA GLY A 48 13.94 -6.76 10.39
C GLY A 48 12.64 -6.03 10.72
N LEU A 49 12.73 -4.73 11.01
CA LEU A 49 11.57 -3.87 11.24
C LEU A 49 10.69 -3.81 9.99
N ALA A 50 11.24 -3.47 8.81
CA ALA A 50 10.47 -3.40 7.56
C ALA A 50 9.75 -4.72 7.23
N ASN A 51 10.39 -5.86 7.49
CA ASN A 51 9.80 -7.16 7.25
C ASN A 51 8.69 -7.50 8.26
N TRP A 52 8.87 -7.14 9.54
CA TRP A 52 7.85 -7.29 10.57
C TRP A 52 6.62 -6.40 10.25
N THR A 53 6.84 -5.13 9.92
CA THR A 53 5.78 -4.18 9.57
C THR A 53 5.02 -4.68 8.34
N TYR A 54 5.72 -5.15 7.31
CA TYR A 54 5.06 -5.73 6.13
C TYR A 54 4.17 -6.93 6.50
N ASN A 55 4.71 -7.90 7.24
CA ASN A 55 3.97 -9.12 7.56
C ASN A 55 2.79 -8.89 8.51
N HIS A 56 2.83 -7.84 9.34
CA HIS A 56 1.77 -7.54 10.30
C HIS A 56 0.67 -6.66 9.72
N PHE A 57 1.02 -5.70 8.86
CA PHE A 57 0.07 -4.70 8.34
C PHE A 57 -0.43 -5.00 6.92
N VAL A 58 0.30 -5.77 6.11
CA VAL A 58 -0.07 -6.07 4.72
C VAL A 58 -0.81 -7.40 4.63
N SER A 59 -2.08 -7.33 4.22
CA SER A 59 -2.90 -8.51 3.92
C SER A 59 -3.31 -8.49 2.45
N PHE A 60 -2.73 -9.38 1.64
CA PHE A 60 -3.05 -9.50 0.21
C PHE A 60 -4.55 -9.65 -0.08
N PRO A 61 -5.31 -10.52 0.64
CA PRO A 61 -6.75 -10.62 0.44
C PRO A 61 -7.48 -9.30 0.68
N LEU A 62 -7.09 -8.55 1.72
CA LEU A 62 -7.71 -7.27 2.05
C LEU A 62 -7.41 -6.21 0.98
N VAL A 63 -6.17 -6.16 0.47
CA VAL A 63 -5.78 -5.29 -0.65
C VAL A 63 -6.64 -5.57 -1.88
N MET A 64 -6.82 -6.84 -2.23
CA MET A 64 -7.66 -7.24 -3.37
C MET A 64 -9.12 -6.80 -3.19
N ILE A 65 -9.70 -7.00 -2.00
CA ILE A 65 -11.07 -6.58 -1.68
C ILE A 65 -11.19 -5.05 -1.82
N CYS A 66 -10.25 -4.28 -1.27
CA CYS A 66 -10.24 -2.83 -1.36
C CYS A 66 -10.20 -2.32 -2.82
N VAL A 67 -9.36 -2.93 -3.66
CA VAL A 67 -9.27 -2.59 -5.08
C VAL A 67 -10.57 -2.92 -5.82
N LEU A 68 -11.18 -4.08 -5.55
CA LEU A 68 -12.45 -4.47 -6.17
C LEU A 68 -13.60 -3.53 -5.75
N ILE A 69 -13.66 -3.15 -4.48
CA ILE A 69 -14.65 -2.18 -3.97
C ILE A 69 -14.45 -0.81 -4.65
N ALA A 70 -13.22 -0.33 -4.74
CA ALA A 70 -12.92 0.93 -5.40
C ALA A 70 -13.33 0.90 -6.89
N ALA A 71 -12.97 -0.16 -7.61
CA ALA A 71 -13.34 -0.35 -9.01
C ALA A 71 -14.86 -0.38 -9.20
N GLY A 72 -15.58 -1.10 -8.33
CA GLY A 72 -17.04 -1.15 -8.35
C GLY A 72 -17.69 0.20 -8.10
N LEU A 73 -17.19 0.97 -7.12
CA LEU A 73 -17.69 2.32 -6.81
C LEU A 73 -17.43 3.31 -7.96
N PHE A 74 -16.26 3.24 -8.59
CA PHE A 74 -15.95 4.09 -9.74
C PHE A 74 -16.77 3.72 -10.97
N TYR A 75 -16.96 2.43 -11.23
CA TYR A 75 -17.82 1.97 -12.31
C TYR A 75 -19.27 2.44 -12.11
N TRP A 76 -19.79 2.35 -10.88
CA TRP A 76 -21.15 2.80 -10.58
C TRP A 76 -21.29 4.32 -10.65
N ALA A 77 -20.28 5.07 -10.21
CA ALA A 77 -20.24 6.52 -10.38
C ALA A 77 -20.19 6.91 -11.86
N TYR A 78 -19.48 6.15 -12.70
CA TYR A 78 -19.40 6.36 -14.15
C TYR A 78 -20.73 6.07 -14.85
N GLN A 79 -21.50 5.06 -14.42
CA GLN A 79 -22.84 4.85 -14.96
C GLN A 79 -23.77 6.03 -14.69
N ASP A 80 -23.64 6.71 -13.54
CA ASP A 80 -24.39 7.95 -13.28
C ASP A 80 -23.92 9.16 -14.13
N TYR A 81 -22.80 9.05 -14.86
CA TYR A 81 -22.34 10.07 -15.81
C TYR A 81 -22.98 9.92 -17.21
N GLN A 82 -23.54 8.75 -17.53
CA GLN A 82 -24.24 8.50 -18.80
C GLN A 82 -25.72 8.83 -18.69
#